data_AF-A0A351YXN3-F1
#
_entry.id   AF-A0A351YXN3-F1
#
_cell.length_a   1.000
_cell.length_b   1.000
_cell.length_c   1.000
_cell.angle_alpha   90.00
_cell.angle_beta   90.00
_cell.angle_gamma   90.00
#
_symmetry.space_group_name_H-M   'P 1'
#
loop_
_entity.id
_entity.type
_entity.pdbx_description
1 polymer ?
#
loop_
_entity_poly.entity_id
_entity_poly.type
_entity_poly.pdbx_seq_one_letter_code
_entity_poly.pdbx_strand_id
1 'polypeptide(L)' 'KWYLFYHDCERSGGINQKRNVKFRELKFDENGGIITMDGMEK' A
#
# COMPACT_ATOMS: atom_id res chain seq x y z
N LYS A 1 1.19 16.16 -0.31
CA LYS A 1 0.86 14.81 -0.83
C LYS A 1 1.24 13.80 0.25
N TRP A 2 0.33 12.89 0.57
CA TRP A 2 0.54 11.88 1.59
C TRP A 2 0.86 10.55 0.93
N TYR A 3 1.68 9.74 1.56
CA TYR A 3 2.08 8.44 1.03
C TYR A 3 1.94 7.37 2.11
N LEU A 4 1.30 6.26 1.74
CA LEU A 4 1.23 5.06 2.55
C LEU A 4 2.37 4.13 2.12
N PHE A 5 3.32 3.91 3.03
CA PHE A 5 4.39 2.94 2.85
C PHE A 5 3.96 1.60 3.45
N TYR A 6 4.08 0.53 2.67
CA TYR A 6 3.71 -0.82 3.09
C TYR A 6 4.68 -1.86 2.52
N HIS A 7 4.50 -3.11 2.93
CA HIS A 7 5.30 -4.23 2.46
C HIS A 7 4.42 -5.37 1.99
N ASP A 8 4.85 -6.06 0.95
CA ASP A 8 4.25 -7.30 0.48
C ASP A 8 5.32 -8.30 0.02
N CYS A 9 4.89 -9.50 -0.35
CA CYS A 9 5.76 -10.59 -0.81
C CYS A 9 5.54 -10.92 -2.30
N GLU A 10 4.91 -10.03 -3.07
CA GLU A 10 4.58 -10.29 -4.49
C GLU A 10 5.84 -10.58 -5.31
N ARG A 11 6.91 -9.81 -5.13
CA ARG A 11 8.16 -10.01 -5.90
C ARG A 11 8.87 -11.32 -5.57
N SER A 12 8.61 -11.90 -4.39
CA SER A 12 9.26 -13.11 -3.93
C SER A 12 8.38 -14.36 -4.09
N GLY A 13 7.21 -14.24 -4.73
CA GLY A 13 6.28 -15.36 -4.92
C GLY A 13 5.72 -15.90 -3.61
N GLY A 14 5.59 -15.07 -2.57
CA GLY A 14 5.05 -15.47 -1.27
C GLY A 14 6.07 -15.89 -0.22
N ILE A 15 7.38 -15.69 -0.44
CA ILE A 15 8.41 -15.97 0.58
C ILE A 15 8.38 -14.86 1.65
N ASN A 16 7.86 -15.19 2.83
CA ASN A 16 7.58 -14.23 3.93
C ASN A 16 8.84 -13.51 4.48
N GLN A 17 10.03 -14.10 4.32
CA GLN A 17 11.31 -13.47 4.69
C GLN A 17 11.85 -12.51 3.62
N LYS A 18 11.32 -12.55 2.39
CA LYS A 18 11.73 -11.71 1.27
C LYS A 18 10.60 -10.72 0.95
N ARG A 19 10.40 -9.76 1.85
CA ARG A 19 9.41 -8.68 1.66
C ARG A 19 9.99 -7.55 0.83
N ASN A 20 9.17 -6.93 0.00
CA ASN A 20 9.54 -5.74 -0.77
C ASN A 20 8.75 -4.52 -0.29
N VAL A 21 9.41 -3.38 -0.19
CA VAL A 21 8.77 -2.11 0.17
C VAL A 21 8.00 -1.58 -1.05
N LYS A 22 6.77 -1.16 -0.83
CA LYS A 22 5.91 -0.46 -1.78
C LYS A 22 5.42 0.85 -1.16
N PHE A 23 5.04 1.79 -2.01
CA PHE A 23 4.41 3.03 -1.58
C PHE A 23 3.24 3.36 -2.51
N ARG A 24 2.21 4.02 -1.97
CA ARG A 24 1.11 4.57 -2.76
C ARG A 24 0.67 5.92 -2.22
N GLU A 25 0.14 6.77 -3.09
CA GLU A 25 -0.39 8.07 -2.68
C GLU A 25 -1.68 7.88 -1.86
N LEU A 26 -1.73 8.47 -0.67
CA LEU A 26 -2.88 8.47 0.22
C LEU A 26 -3.81 9.65 -0.09
N LYS A 27 -5.10 9.36 -0.28
CA LYS A 27 -6.15 10.35 -0.57
C LYS A 27 -7.10 10.46 0.62
N PHE A 28 -7.57 11.67 0.87
CA PHE A 28 -8.52 11.98 1.93
C PHE A 28 -9.83 12.45 1.31
N ASP A 29 -10.95 12.11 1.94
CA ASP A 29 -12.24 12.70 1.57
C ASP A 29 -12.39 14.12 2.16
N GLU A 30 -13.45 14.81 1.77
CA GLU A 30 -13.72 16.20 2.19
C GLU A 30 -13.95 16.34 3.71
N ASN A 31 -14.34 15.27 4.39
CA ASN A 31 -14.48 15.21 5.86
C ASN A 31 -13.18 14.77 6.56
N GLY A 32 -12.08 14.58 5.84
CA GLY A 32 -10.76 14.25 6.38
C GLY A 32 -10.54 12.76 6.69
N GLY A 33 -11.46 11.87 6.33
CA GLY A 33 -11.27 10.43 6.38
C GLY A 33 -10.33 9.93 5.29
N ILE A 34 -9.76 8.76 5.51
CA ILE A 34 -8.85 8.11 4.56
C ILE A 34 -9.68 7.29 3.57
N ILE A 35 -9.48 7.53 2.28
CA ILE A 35 -10.09 6.70 1.24
C ILE A 35 -9.37 5.34 1.26
N THR A 36 -10.09 4.29 1.65
CA THR A 36 -9.60 2.92 1.56
C THR A 36 -9.29 2.58 0.12
N MET A 37 -8.16 1.92 -0.12
CA MET A 37 -7.89 1.38 -1.46
C MET A 37 -7.50 -0.09 -1.36
N ASP A 38 -7.80 -0.84 -2.41
CA ASP A 38 -7.61 -2.28 -2.45
C ASP A 38 -6.13 -2.65 -2.30
N GLY A 39 -5.85 -3.77 -1.62
CA GLY A 39 -4.49 -4.22 -1.33
C GLY A 39 -3.81 -4.93 -2.50
N MET A 40 -4.59 -5.31 -3.52
CA MET A 40 -4.16 -6.08 -4.69
C MET A 40 -4.25 -5.25 -5.99
N GLU A 41 -4.93 -4.10 -5.98
CA GLU A 41 -4.87 -3.13 -7.08
C GLU A 41 -3.45 -2.60 -7.28
N LYS A 42 -2.97 -2.67 -8.53
CA LYS A 42 -1.64 -2.23 -8.97
C LYS A 42 -1.58 -0.75 -9.32
#